data_AF-A0A4P2PXL1-F1
#
_entry.id   AF-A0A4P2PXL1-F1
#
_cell.length_a   1.000
_cell.length_b   1.000
_cell.length_c   1.000
_cell.angle_alpha   90.00
_cell.angle_beta   90.00
_cell.angle_gamma   90.00
#
_symmetry.space_group_name_H-M   'P 1'
#
loop_
_entity.id
_entity.type
_entity.pdbx_description
1 polymer ?
#
loop_
_entity_poly.entity_id
_entity_poly.type
_entity_poly.pdbx_seq_one_letter_code
_entity_poly.pdbx_strand_id
1 'polypeptide(L)'
;MDGALPARLSGPGGLRASAARVPVPAERWSRYAALMMSKRDHGLLAPGVDAPGRRLHAPASRARPHVEDRLAPPETRVEYLDGAEMFAAPADAPHATQHFDLTYVLGAHVARGYRGAVDMLTRVDEGSDYAPDASVFALKPDRGGRRRLEELAFEVSDKQALAVPTIKARRLIERGVRRVFCILVKHRRVLEWSRETDGWRPLPNDAAIEDPCFVRPLPIQALLDAAASDDAAACALLEKRVPALEAALAEGEARGEARGEARGEARGEATGEIRMAQEAITTVLRSRRVQVPAEVARAIADCHELSKLRRWLKRAATAATAAEVVAGPRRRR
;
A
#
# COMPACT_ATOMS: atom_id res chain seq x y z
N MET A 1 -26.60 71.40 22.71
CA MET A 1 -25.73 72.34 21.99
C MET A 1 -24.55 71.54 21.50
N ASP A 2 -24.76 70.76 20.45
CA ASP A 2 -24.59 71.13 19.02
C ASP A 2 -23.21 70.65 18.61
N GLY A 3 -23.06 69.54 17.90
CA GLY A 3 -23.37 69.37 16.48
C GLY A 3 -22.03 69.07 15.80
N ALA A 4 -21.86 68.27 14.74
CA ALA A 4 -22.77 67.64 13.83
C ALA A 4 -21.98 66.54 13.06
N LEU A 5 -22.67 65.48 12.64
CA LEU A 5 -22.34 64.74 11.41
C LEU A 5 -22.96 65.50 10.23
N PRO A 6 -22.36 65.48 9.02
CA PRO A 6 -22.81 64.54 7.98
C PRO A 6 -21.62 64.08 7.07
N ALA A 7 -21.70 63.18 6.10
CA ALA A 7 -22.81 62.70 5.29
C ALA A 7 -22.51 61.29 4.73
N ARG A 8 -23.63 60.60 4.47
CA ARG A 8 -23.75 59.38 3.68
C ARG A 8 -23.33 59.62 2.22
N LEU A 9 -22.71 58.62 1.59
CA LEU A 9 -22.84 58.40 0.15
C LEU A 9 -23.36 56.99 -0.11
N SER A 10 -24.37 56.99 -0.96
CA SER A 10 -25.27 55.91 -1.33
C SER A 10 -24.62 54.92 -2.30
N GLY A 11 -25.10 53.67 -2.31
CA GLY A 11 -24.91 52.77 -3.45
C GLY A 11 -25.54 53.33 -4.73
N PRO A 12 -25.22 52.76 -5.90
CA PRO A 12 -25.87 51.50 -6.28
C PRO A 12 -24.95 50.53 -7.05
N GLY A 13 -25.31 49.23 -7.06
CA GLY A 13 -24.69 48.29 -7.99
C GLY A 13 -24.62 46.86 -7.48
N GLY A 14 -25.76 46.29 -7.11
CA GLY A 14 -25.85 44.85 -6.86
C GLY A 14 -25.63 44.08 -8.17
N LEU A 15 -24.42 43.61 -8.40
CA LEU A 15 -24.16 42.51 -9.32
C LEU A 15 -24.51 41.21 -8.59
N ARG A 16 -25.80 40.86 -8.61
CA ARG A 16 -26.22 39.48 -8.39
C ARG A 16 -25.61 38.65 -9.52
N ALA A 17 -24.56 37.90 -9.23
CA ALA A 17 -24.17 36.78 -10.08
C ALA A 17 -25.34 35.78 -10.07
N SER A 18 -26.16 35.85 -11.12
CA SER A 18 -27.15 34.83 -11.43
C SER A 18 -26.40 33.54 -11.72
N ALA A 19 -26.35 32.65 -10.72
CA ALA A 19 -26.02 31.26 -10.95
C ALA A 19 -27.17 30.65 -11.78
N ALA A 20 -27.08 30.78 -13.10
CA ALA A 20 -27.90 30.02 -14.00
C ALA A 20 -27.59 28.53 -13.74
N ARG A 21 -28.47 27.86 -13.00
CA ARG A 21 -28.52 26.40 -12.96
C ARG A 21 -28.76 25.94 -14.39
N VAL A 22 -27.72 25.46 -15.06
CA VAL A 22 -27.88 24.66 -16.26
C VAL A 22 -28.55 23.36 -15.82
N PRO A 23 -29.79 23.06 -16.26
CA PRO A 23 -30.42 21.80 -15.92
C PRO A 23 -29.69 20.71 -16.71
N VAL A 24 -29.05 19.76 -16.01
CA VAL A 24 -28.60 18.51 -16.62
C VAL A 24 -29.87 17.67 -16.87
N PRO A 25 -30.27 17.36 -18.12
CA PRO A 25 -31.51 16.66 -18.35
C PRO A 25 -31.39 15.21 -17.86
N ALA A 26 -32.26 14.83 -16.91
CA ALA A 26 -32.44 13.46 -16.43
C ALA A 26 -32.90 12.47 -17.53
N GLU A 27 -33.18 12.96 -18.74
CA GLU A 27 -33.75 12.20 -19.86
C GLU A 27 -32.74 11.34 -20.63
N ARG A 28 -31.42 11.50 -20.41
CA ARG A 28 -30.41 10.73 -21.16
C ARG A 28 -30.33 9.26 -20.71
N TRP A 29 -30.73 8.96 -19.48
CA TRP A 29 -30.77 7.58 -18.95
C TRP A 29 -31.98 6.77 -19.45
N SER A 30 -33.08 7.43 -19.78
CA SER A 30 -34.32 6.78 -20.27
C SER A 30 -34.13 6.16 -21.66
N ARG A 31 -33.30 6.76 -22.53
CA ARG A 31 -32.94 6.18 -23.84
C ARG A 31 -32.07 4.93 -23.71
N TYR A 32 -31.27 4.84 -22.64
CA TYR A 32 -30.44 3.68 -22.37
C TYR A 32 -31.29 2.45 -21.98
N ALA A 33 -32.33 2.64 -21.16
CA ALA A 33 -33.27 1.57 -20.84
C ALA A 33 -34.12 1.14 -22.06
N ALA A 34 -34.53 2.09 -22.91
CA ALA A 34 -35.35 1.80 -24.09
C ALA A 34 -34.57 1.04 -25.19
N LEU A 35 -33.27 1.33 -25.38
CA LEU A 35 -32.43 0.62 -26.35
C LEU A 35 -32.10 -0.82 -25.90
N MET A 36 -32.07 -1.06 -24.58
CA MET A 36 -31.79 -2.38 -23.97
C MET A 36 -32.97 -3.37 -24.07
N MET A 37 -34.18 -2.92 -24.42
CA MET A 37 -35.38 -3.77 -24.54
C MET A 37 -35.78 -4.10 -25.99
N SER A 38 -35.01 -3.66 -26.99
CA SER A 38 -35.22 -4.06 -28.38
C SER A 38 -34.65 -5.47 -28.59
N LYS A 39 -35.53 -6.49 -28.52
CA LYS A 39 -35.25 -7.81 -29.09
C LYS A 39 -34.89 -7.62 -30.56
N ARG A 40 -33.65 -7.93 -30.93
CA ARG A 40 -33.29 -8.07 -32.35
C ARG A 40 -33.91 -9.36 -32.85
N ASP A 41 -34.86 -9.24 -33.77
CA ASP A 41 -35.35 -10.36 -34.56
C ASP A 41 -34.19 -10.93 -35.38
N HIS A 42 -33.79 -12.15 -35.05
CA HIS A 42 -32.94 -12.96 -35.91
C HIS A 42 -33.84 -13.77 -36.83
N GLY A 43 -34.17 -13.19 -37.98
CA GLY A 43 -34.71 -13.94 -39.11
C GLY A 43 -33.62 -14.82 -39.72
N LEU A 44 -33.67 -16.11 -39.45
CA LEU A 44 -32.92 -17.13 -40.20
C LEU A 44 -33.68 -17.43 -41.50
N LEU A 45 -33.17 -16.91 -42.62
CA LEU A 45 -33.54 -17.36 -43.96
C LEU A 45 -32.39 -18.22 -44.48
N ALA A 46 -32.64 -19.51 -44.66
CA ALA A 46 -31.76 -20.40 -45.40
C ALA A 46 -32.17 -20.38 -46.88
N PRO A 47 -31.29 -20.02 -47.83
CA PRO A 47 -31.48 -20.37 -49.22
C PRO A 47 -30.90 -21.76 -49.49
N GLY A 48 -31.67 -22.53 -50.24
CA GLY A 48 -31.32 -23.85 -50.73
C GLY A 48 -30.11 -23.89 -51.67
N VAL A 49 -29.78 -25.13 -51.95
CA VAL A 49 -28.57 -25.67 -52.57
C VAL A 49 -28.39 -25.22 -54.03
N ASP A 50 -27.10 -25.16 -54.44
CA ASP A 50 -26.55 -25.26 -55.81
C ASP A 50 -25.85 -24.02 -56.39
N ALA A 51 -24.56 -23.85 -56.04
CA ALA A 51 -23.57 -23.15 -56.87
C ALA A 51 -22.15 -23.69 -56.61
N PRO A 52 -21.30 -23.92 -57.63
CA PRO A 52 -20.01 -24.57 -57.45
C PRO A 52 -18.97 -23.62 -56.86
N GLY A 53 -18.34 -24.06 -55.76
CA GLY A 53 -16.94 -23.80 -55.44
C GLY A 53 -16.47 -22.34 -55.35
N ARG A 54 -17.25 -21.42 -54.78
CA ARG A 54 -16.69 -20.13 -54.36
C ARG A 54 -15.92 -20.35 -53.06
N ARG A 55 -14.58 -20.25 -53.08
CA ARG A 55 -13.81 -20.12 -51.84
C ARG A 55 -14.31 -18.87 -51.13
N LEU A 56 -15.14 -19.07 -50.11
CA LEU A 56 -15.46 -18.02 -49.16
C LEU A 56 -14.17 -17.71 -48.42
N HIS A 57 -13.52 -16.60 -48.80
CA HIS A 57 -12.59 -15.97 -47.89
C HIS A 57 -13.41 -15.63 -46.64
N ALA A 58 -13.11 -16.29 -45.52
CA ALA A 58 -13.55 -15.80 -44.23
C ALA A 58 -13.22 -14.29 -44.20
N PRO A 59 -14.15 -13.42 -43.76
CA PRO A 59 -13.85 -12.00 -43.68
C PRO A 59 -12.54 -11.88 -42.90
N ALA A 60 -11.50 -11.34 -43.54
CA ALA A 60 -10.24 -11.09 -42.85
C ALA A 60 -10.62 -10.35 -41.57
N SER A 61 -10.32 -10.95 -40.41
CA SER A 61 -10.58 -10.29 -39.14
C SER A 61 -9.96 -8.90 -39.26
N ARG A 62 -10.77 -7.84 -39.24
CA ARG A 62 -10.23 -6.48 -39.30
C ARG A 62 -9.16 -6.40 -38.21
N ALA A 63 -7.96 -5.96 -38.58
CA ALA A 63 -6.89 -5.82 -37.61
C ALA A 63 -7.40 -4.91 -36.49
N ARG A 64 -7.34 -5.39 -35.23
CA ARG A 64 -7.76 -4.60 -34.08
C ARG A 64 -7.00 -3.27 -34.07
N PRO A 65 -7.66 -2.15 -33.73
CA PRO A 65 -6.97 -0.88 -33.61
C PRO A 65 -5.87 -0.97 -32.55
N HIS A 66 -4.82 -0.17 -32.74
CA HIS A 66 -3.74 -0.12 -31.78
C HIS A 66 -4.23 0.53 -30.48
N VAL A 67 -3.69 0.12 -29.33
CA VAL A 67 -4.19 0.55 -28.00
C VAL A 67 -4.04 2.05 -27.73
N GLU A 68 -3.21 2.74 -28.52
CA GLU A 68 -2.96 4.18 -28.46
C GLU A 68 -3.69 4.97 -29.56
N ASP A 69 -4.40 4.29 -30.47
CA ASP A 69 -5.31 4.98 -31.39
C ASP A 69 -6.43 5.65 -30.56
N ARG A 70 -7.11 6.64 -31.11
CA ARG A 70 -8.06 7.46 -30.36
C ARG A 70 -9.39 7.61 -31.08
N LEU A 71 -10.49 7.43 -30.35
CA LEU A 71 -11.78 8.08 -30.62
C LEU A 71 -11.98 9.24 -29.65
N ALA A 72 -11.69 9.01 -28.38
CA ALA A 72 -11.72 10.02 -27.35
C ALA A 72 -10.56 11.00 -27.59
N PRO A 73 -10.84 12.32 -27.72
CA PRO A 73 -9.77 13.30 -27.77
C PRO A 73 -8.94 13.21 -26.48
N PRO A 74 -7.60 13.09 -26.59
CA PRO A 74 -6.74 12.98 -25.41
C PRO A 74 -6.87 14.21 -24.52
N GLU A 75 -6.62 14.04 -23.22
CA GLU A 75 -6.70 15.10 -22.21
C GLU A 75 -8.08 15.75 -22.06
N THR A 76 -9.13 15.02 -22.48
CA THR A 76 -10.52 15.39 -22.23
C THR A 76 -11.19 14.42 -21.26
N ARG A 77 -12.42 14.74 -20.84
CA ARG A 77 -13.26 13.87 -20.01
C ARG A 77 -14.22 13.02 -20.84
N VAL A 78 -13.95 12.90 -22.15
CA VAL A 78 -14.80 12.13 -23.07
C VAL A 78 -14.27 10.71 -23.17
N GLU A 79 -15.17 9.75 -23.12
CA GLU A 79 -14.92 8.33 -23.38
C GLU A 79 -15.92 7.82 -24.42
N TYR A 80 -15.59 6.72 -25.10
CA TYR A 80 -16.51 6.00 -25.96
C TYR A 80 -16.68 4.57 -25.48
N LEU A 81 -17.91 4.09 -25.39
CA LEU A 81 -18.23 2.71 -25.04
C LEU A 81 -19.29 2.17 -25.99
N ASP A 82 -18.94 1.13 -26.74
CA ASP A 82 -19.81 0.54 -27.77
C ASP A 82 -20.37 1.59 -28.77
N GLY A 83 -19.53 2.58 -29.13
CA GLY A 83 -19.86 3.66 -30.06
C GLY A 83 -20.67 4.82 -29.43
N ALA A 84 -21.06 4.71 -28.16
CA ALA A 84 -21.72 5.79 -27.44
C ALA A 84 -20.70 6.68 -26.74
N GLU A 85 -20.82 8.00 -26.95
CA GLU A 85 -20.04 8.99 -26.21
C GLU A 85 -20.52 9.09 -24.76
N MET A 86 -19.56 9.01 -23.83
CA MET A 86 -19.74 9.16 -22.40
C MET A 86 -18.90 10.31 -21.89
N PHE A 87 -19.38 10.98 -20.84
CA PHE A 87 -18.63 12.00 -20.14
C PHE A 87 -18.21 11.47 -18.77
N ALA A 88 -16.91 11.29 -18.58
CA ALA A 88 -16.29 10.91 -17.31
C ALA A 88 -16.28 12.13 -16.37
N ALA A 89 -17.39 12.32 -15.66
CA ALA A 89 -17.52 13.43 -14.71
C ALA A 89 -16.49 13.33 -13.57
N PRO A 90 -16.05 14.46 -12.99
CA PRO A 90 -15.34 14.47 -11.71
C PRO A 90 -16.06 13.64 -10.64
N ALA A 91 -15.26 12.96 -9.83
CA ALA A 91 -15.74 12.10 -8.76
C ALA A 91 -16.10 12.90 -7.50
N ASP A 92 -17.17 12.51 -6.82
CA ASP A 92 -17.42 12.94 -5.43
C ASP A 92 -16.42 12.29 -4.47
N ALA A 93 -16.31 12.85 -3.26
CA ALA A 93 -15.28 12.50 -2.28
C ALA A 93 -15.07 10.98 -2.07
N PRO A 94 -16.10 10.12 -1.88
CA PRO A 94 -15.88 8.69 -1.64
C PRO A 94 -15.15 7.99 -2.79
N HIS A 95 -15.49 8.33 -4.03
CA HIS A 95 -14.81 7.78 -5.20
C HIS A 95 -13.42 8.41 -5.33
N ALA A 96 -13.30 9.72 -5.22
CA ALA A 96 -12.02 10.42 -5.36
C ALA A 96 -10.96 9.96 -4.35
N THR A 97 -11.31 9.76 -3.08
CA THR A 97 -10.35 9.28 -2.07
C THR A 97 -9.99 7.82 -2.29
N GLN A 98 -10.97 6.97 -2.65
CA GLN A 98 -10.68 5.56 -2.94
C GLN A 98 -9.75 5.41 -4.16
N HIS A 99 -9.89 6.30 -5.16
CA HIS A 99 -8.99 6.34 -6.31
C HIS A 99 -7.55 6.67 -5.87
N PHE A 100 -7.38 7.66 -5.00
CA PHE A 100 -6.08 7.97 -4.40
C PHE A 100 -5.48 6.77 -3.66
N ASP A 101 -6.25 6.15 -2.75
CA ASP A 101 -5.80 5.02 -1.94
C ASP A 101 -5.39 3.82 -2.80
N LEU A 102 -6.20 3.50 -3.83
CA LEU A 102 -5.89 2.46 -4.81
C LEU A 102 -4.52 2.69 -5.46
N THR A 103 -4.26 3.93 -5.91
CA THR A 103 -3.04 4.25 -6.64
C THR A 103 -1.79 4.24 -5.77
N TYR A 104 -1.90 4.63 -4.50
CA TYR A 104 -0.82 4.55 -3.53
C TYR A 104 -0.36 3.11 -3.32
N VAL A 105 -1.31 2.20 -3.02
CA VAL A 105 -0.99 0.79 -2.78
C VAL A 105 -0.50 0.12 -4.06
N LEU A 106 -1.17 0.36 -5.21
CA LEU A 106 -0.71 -0.15 -6.50
C LEU A 106 0.71 0.30 -6.82
N GLY A 107 1.01 1.60 -6.70
CA GLY A 107 2.33 2.15 -6.96
C GLY A 107 3.43 1.49 -6.13
N ALA A 108 3.16 1.24 -4.85
CA ALA A 108 4.07 0.50 -3.97
C ALA A 108 4.25 -0.97 -4.42
N HIS A 109 3.22 -1.63 -4.95
CA HIS A 109 3.27 -3.05 -5.31
C HIS A 109 3.77 -3.36 -6.72
N VAL A 110 3.64 -2.46 -7.71
CA VAL A 110 4.02 -2.77 -9.11
C VAL A 110 5.46 -3.29 -9.21
N ALA A 111 5.63 -4.48 -9.80
CA ALA A 111 6.92 -5.15 -9.97
C ALA A 111 7.82 -4.43 -10.99
N ARG A 112 9.13 -4.73 -10.92
CA ARG A 112 10.09 -4.26 -11.92
C ARG A 112 9.70 -4.77 -13.31
N GLY A 113 9.75 -3.91 -14.31
CA GLY A 113 9.36 -4.24 -15.69
C GLY A 113 7.89 -3.93 -16.01
N TYR A 114 7.13 -3.47 -15.02
CA TYR A 114 5.75 -3.01 -15.16
C TYR A 114 5.63 -1.54 -14.74
N ARG A 115 4.52 -0.91 -15.12
CA ARG A 115 4.17 0.45 -14.71
C ARG A 115 2.67 0.54 -14.44
N GLY A 116 2.31 1.28 -13.39
CA GLY A 116 0.95 1.69 -13.11
C GLY A 116 0.61 2.99 -13.84
N ALA A 117 -0.66 3.15 -14.22
CA ALA A 117 -1.19 4.42 -14.73
C ALA A 117 -2.61 4.66 -14.23
N VAL A 118 -3.00 5.92 -14.24
CA VAL A 118 -4.33 6.42 -13.91
C VAL A 118 -4.92 7.11 -15.13
N ASP A 119 -6.23 7.01 -15.31
CA ASP A 119 -6.99 7.68 -16.37
C ASP A 119 -6.35 7.52 -17.78
N MET A 120 -5.74 6.35 -18.02
CA MET A 120 -4.97 6.10 -19.22
C MET A 120 -5.88 5.54 -20.30
N LEU A 121 -6.23 6.39 -21.29
CA LEU A 121 -7.07 5.98 -22.42
C LEU A 121 -6.51 4.75 -23.13
N THR A 122 -7.37 3.75 -23.32
CA THR A 122 -7.07 2.57 -24.11
C THR A 122 -8.15 2.37 -25.18
N ARG A 123 -7.69 2.28 -26.42
CA ARG A 123 -8.53 1.86 -27.54
C ARG A 123 -8.84 0.37 -27.42
N VAL A 124 -10.01 0.06 -26.88
CA VAL A 124 -10.39 -1.31 -26.56
C VAL A 124 -10.84 -2.06 -27.82
N ASP A 125 -11.68 -1.46 -28.63
CA ASP A 125 -12.18 -2.05 -29.89
C ASP A 125 -12.52 -0.93 -30.90
N GLU A 126 -13.28 -1.21 -31.96
CA GLU A 126 -13.69 -0.22 -32.95
C GLU A 126 -14.68 0.85 -32.41
N GLY A 127 -15.48 0.52 -31.40
CA GLY A 127 -16.49 1.40 -30.80
C GLY A 127 -16.09 1.98 -29.44
N SER A 128 -15.04 1.44 -28.82
CA SER A 128 -14.69 1.73 -27.44
C SER A 128 -13.30 2.34 -27.28
N ASP A 129 -13.21 3.43 -26.53
CA ASP A 129 -11.98 4.12 -26.15
C ASP A 129 -12.24 4.85 -24.82
N TYR A 130 -11.74 4.26 -23.74
CA TYR A 130 -11.99 4.73 -22.38
C TYR A 130 -10.79 4.43 -21.50
N ALA A 131 -10.76 5.04 -20.32
CA ALA A 131 -9.73 4.81 -19.33
C ALA A 131 -10.30 3.98 -18.17
N PRO A 132 -9.62 2.90 -17.77
CA PRO A 132 -9.75 2.37 -16.42
C PRO A 132 -9.21 3.39 -15.40
N ASP A 133 -9.81 3.45 -14.21
CA ASP A 133 -9.36 4.37 -13.14
C ASP A 133 -7.91 4.10 -12.75
N ALA A 134 -7.51 2.82 -12.72
CA ALA A 134 -6.11 2.44 -12.66
C ALA A 134 -5.83 1.21 -13.52
N SER A 135 -4.59 1.11 -14.03
CA SER A 135 -4.14 -0.04 -14.81
C SER A 135 -2.67 -0.34 -14.57
N VAL A 136 -2.26 -1.59 -14.83
CA VAL A 136 -0.87 -2.03 -14.80
C VAL A 136 -0.51 -2.67 -16.13
N PHE A 137 0.58 -2.21 -16.75
CA PHE A 137 1.03 -2.67 -18.06
C PHE A 137 2.54 -2.90 -18.08
N ALA A 138 3.01 -3.72 -19.01
CA ALA A 138 4.43 -3.99 -19.19
C ALA A 138 5.15 -2.76 -19.76
N LEU A 139 6.30 -2.39 -19.17
CA LEU A 139 7.15 -1.29 -19.65
C LEU A 139 7.80 -1.60 -21.00
N LYS A 140 8.06 -2.89 -21.27
CA LYS A 140 8.66 -3.30 -22.54
C LYS A 140 7.67 -2.99 -23.67
N PRO A 141 8.06 -2.21 -24.69
CA PRO A 141 7.16 -1.88 -25.78
C PRO A 141 6.74 -3.12 -26.59
N ASP A 142 5.71 -2.97 -27.39
CA ASP A 142 5.34 -3.93 -28.41
C ASP A 142 6.41 -4.02 -29.52
N ARG A 143 6.19 -4.86 -30.53
CA ARG A 143 7.14 -5.01 -31.65
C ARG A 143 7.32 -3.73 -32.47
N GLY A 144 6.34 -2.84 -32.45
CA GLY A 144 6.36 -1.55 -33.12
C GLY A 144 6.91 -0.41 -32.28
N GLY A 145 7.46 -0.68 -31.08
CA GLY A 145 7.98 0.34 -30.18
C GLY A 145 6.91 1.10 -29.40
N ARG A 146 5.65 0.68 -29.46
CA ARG A 146 4.50 1.34 -28.86
C ARG A 146 4.09 0.69 -27.54
N ARG A 147 3.21 1.37 -26.78
CA ARG A 147 2.71 0.85 -25.50
C ARG A 147 1.94 -0.45 -25.71
N ARG A 148 2.13 -1.42 -24.80
CA ARG A 148 1.33 -2.66 -24.76
C ARG A 148 -0.02 -2.43 -24.08
N LEU A 149 -0.97 -3.31 -24.35
CA LEU A 149 -2.23 -3.38 -23.59
C LEU A 149 -1.94 -3.58 -22.09
N GLU A 150 -2.75 -2.97 -21.23
CA GLU A 150 -2.71 -3.29 -19.81
C GLU A 150 -2.97 -4.78 -19.52
N GLU A 151 -2.24 -5.32 -18.53
CA GLU A 151 -2.45 -6.68 -18.06
C GLU A 151 -3.51 -6.73 -16.98
N LEU A 152 -3.55 -5.69 -16.13
CA LEU A 152 -4.52 -5.53 -15.05
C LEU A 152 -5.24 -4.18 -15.20
N ALA A 153 -6.55 -4.16 -14.94
CA ALA A 153 -7.34 -2.94 -14.89
C ALA A 153 -8.22 -2.91 -13.62
N PHE A 154 -8.45 -1.72 -13.09
CA PHE A 154 -9.21 -1.46 -11.88
C PHE A 154 -10.21 -0.34 -12.13
N GLU A 155 -11.45 -0.56 -11.70
CA GLU A 155 -12.53 0.43 -11.68
C GLU A 155 -12.96 0.68 -10.23
N VAL A 156 -13.30 1.91 -9.90
CA VAL A 156 -13.84 2.32 -8.60
C VAL A 156 -15.29 2.76 -8.81
N SER A 157 -16.20 2.13 -8.07
CA SER A 157 -17.62 2.45 -8.14
C SER A 157 -18.17 2.81 -6.76
N ASP A 158 -18.68 4.03 -6.64
CA ASP A 158 -19.42 4.51 -5.47
C ASP A 158 -20.86 3.98 -5.41
N LYS A 159 -21.43 3.52 -6.53
CA LYS A 159 -22.81 3.04 -6.61
C LYS A 159 -22.84 1.52 -6.75
N GLN A 160 -23.95 0.92 -6.32
CA GLN A 160 -24.31 -0.47 -6.66
C GLN A 160 -24.45 -0.71 -8.18
N ALA A 161 -24.44 0.36 -8.99
CA ALA A 161 -24.59 0.30 -10.44
C ALA A 161 -23.31 -0.25 -11.09
N LEU A 162 -23.25 -1.57 -11.24
CA LEU A 162 -22.20 -2.27 -11.97
C LEU A 162 -22.38 -2.24 -13.48
N ALA A 163 -23.43 -1.61 -14.03
CA ALA A 163 -23.75 -1.68 -15.45
C ALA A 163 -22.59 -1.21 -16.36
N VAL A 164 -22.06 -0.01 -16.12
CA VAL A 164 -20.93 0.52 -16.91
C VAL A 164 -19.63 -0.27 -16.66
N PRO A 165 -19.20 -0.51 -15.38
CA PRO A 165 -18.04 -1.35 -15.12
C PRO A 165 -18.13 -2.75 -15.74
N THR A 166 -19.33 -3.36 -15.79
CA THR A 166 -19.55 -4.69 -16.39
C THR A 166 -19.26 -4.67 -17.89
N ILE A 167 -19.76 -3.67 -18.61
CA ILE A 167 -19.51 -3.55 -20.06
C ILE A 167 -18.02 -3.27 -20.28
N LYS A 168 -17.43 -2.31 -19.55
CA LYS A 168 -16.00 -2.01 -19.63
C LYS A 168 -15.13 -3.26 -19.34
N ALA A 169 -15.43 -4.00 -18.29
CA ALA A 169 -14.67 -5.20 -17.92
C ALA A 169 -14.77 -6.29 -18.99
N ARG A 170 -15.97 -6.57 -19.51
CA ARG A 170 -16.16 -7.55 -20.59
C ARG A 170 -15.33 -7.18 -21.82
N ARG A 171 -15.39 -5.91 -22.26
CA ARG A 171 -14.63 -5.42 -23.43
C ARG A 171 -13.11 -5.49 -23.22
N LEU A 172 -12.60 -5.11 -22.04
CA LEU A 172 -11.17 -5.23 -21.72
C LEU A 172 -10.72 -6.71 -21.76
N ILE A 173 -11.52 -7.62 -21.19
CA ILE A 173 -11.25 -9.05 -21.17
C ILE A 173 -11.25 -9.64 -22.60
N GLU A 174 -12.20 -9.26 -23.44
CA GLU A 174 -12.27 -9.61 -24.88
C GLU A 174 -11.06 -9.04 -25.67
N ARG A 175 -10.59 -7.85 -25.27
CA ARG A 175 -9.43 -7.19 -25.88
C ARG A 175 -8.10 -7.87 -25.52
N GLY A 176 -8.06 -8.56 -24.38
CA GLY A 176 -6.91 -9.34 -23.93
C GLY A 176 -6.30 -8.87 -22.61
N VAL A 177 -6.93 -7.92 -21.91
CA VAL A 177 -6.56 -7.62 -20.51
C VAL A 177 -6.72 -8.90 -19.71
N ARG A 178 -5.74 -9.23 -18.87
CA ARG A 178 -5.68 -10.55 -18.23
C ARG A 178 -6.70 -10.63 -17.10
N ARG A 179 -6.78 -9.58 -16.27
CA ARG A 179 -7.67 -9.50 -15.10
C ARG A 179 -8.23 -8.09 -14.94
N VAL A 180 -9.50 -7.99 -14.56
CA VAL A 180 -10.18 -6.72 -14.30
C VAL A 180 -10.82 -6.78 -12.92
N PHE A 181 -10.65 -5.73 -12.14
CA PHE A 181 -11.16 -5.61 -10.78
C PHE A 181 -12.10 -4.41 -10.65
N CYS A 182 -13.06 -4.50 -9.73
CA CYS A 182 -13.92 -3.38 -9.37
C CYS A 182 -13.97 -3.22 -7.86
N ILE A 183 -13.75 -2.00 -7.36
CA ILE A 183 -13.81 -1.64 -5.96
C ILE A 183 -15.15 -0.96 -5.70
N LEU A 184 -16.00 -1.60 -4.89
CA LEU A 184 -17.28 -1.05 -4.46
C LEU A 184 -17.11 -0.27 -3.16
N VAL A 185 -16.95 1.05 -3.26
CA VAL A 185 -16.61 1.93 -2.13
C VAL A 185 -17.61 1.78 -0.98
N LYS A 186 -18.91 1.93 -1.26
CA LYS A 186 -19.97 1.85 -0.24
C LYS A 186 -20.12 0.49 0.42
N HIS A 187 -19.72 -0.58 -0.26
CA HIS A 187 -19.81 -1.93 0.27
C HIS A 187 -18.52 -2.42 0.88
N ARG A 188 -17.41 -1.68 0.70
CA ARG A 188 -16.07 -2.09 1.12
C ARG A 188 -15.74 -3.49 0.61
N ARG A 189 -15.91 -3.69 -0.71
CA ARG A 189 -15.64 -4.98 -1.38
C ARG A 189 -14.82 -4.77 -2.64
N VAL A 190 -13.97 -5.74 -2.92
CA VAL A 190 -13.28 -5.86 -4.20
C VAL A 190 -13.87 -7.04 -4.96
N LEU A 191 -14.14 -6.83 -6.24
CA LEU A 191 -14.65 -7.83 -7.16
C LEU A 191 -13.60 -8.09 -8.24
N GLU A 192 -13.53 -9.32 -8.73
CA GLU A 192 -12.77 -9.70 -9.91
C GLU A 192 -13.72 -10.20 -10.98
N TRP A 193 -13.47 -9.82 -12.24
CA TRP A 193 -14.23 -10.35 -13.36
C TRP A 193 -13.91 -11.83 -13.59
N SER A 194 -14.93 -12.67 -13.54
CA SER A 194 -14.85 -14.10 -13.87
C SER A 194 -15.18 -14.33 -15.33
N ARG A 195 -14.24 -14.90 -16.09
CA ARG A 195 -14.46 -15.33 -17.48
C ARG A 195 -15.44 -16.50 -17.58
N GLU A 196 -15.47 -17.34 -16.56
CA GLU A 196 -16.32 -18.55 -16.53
C GLU A 196 -17.80 -18.18 -16.42
N THR A 197 -18.11 -17.23 -15.53
CA THR A 197 -19.49 -16.82 -15.26
C THR A 197 -19.90 -15.56 -16.01
N ASP A 198 -19.00 -14.99 -16.82
CA ASP A 198 -19.16 -13.69 -17.50
C ASP A 198 -19.72 -12.60 -16.56
N GLY A 199 -19.11 -12.49 -15.36
CA GLY A 199 -19.65 -11.65 -14.30
C GLY A 199 -18.70 -11.46 -13.12
N TRP A 200 -19.12 -10.65 -12.16
CA TRP A 200 -18.30 -10.27 -11.01
C TRP A 200 -18.29 -11.32 -9.91
N ARG A 201 -17.09 -11.74 -9.51
CA ARG A 201 -16.85 -12.60 -8.35
C ARG A 201 -16.29 -11.76 -7.20
N PRO A 202 -16.90 -11.74 -6.01
CA PRO A 202 -16.32 -11.05 -4.87
C PRO A 202 -15.07 -11.77 -4.35
N LEU A 203 -14.07 -10.99 -3.96
CA LEU A 203 -12.87 -11.48 -3.31
C LEU A 203 -13.03 -11.40 -1.78
N PRO A 204 -12.59 -12.41 -1.01
CA PRO A 204 -12.53 -12.32 0.45
C PRO A 204 -11.61 -11.20 0.92
N ASN A 205 -11.91 -10.58 2.06
CA ASN A 205 -11.12 -9.44 2.57
C ASN A 205 -9.70 -9.85 3.00
N ASP A 206 -9.53 -11.08 3.46
CA ASP A 206 -8.26 -11.69 3.87
C ASP A 206 -7.47 -12.28 2.70
N ALA A 207 -8.03 -12.27 1.48
CA ALA A 207 -7.33 -12.73 0.28
C ALA A 207 -6.28 -11.71 -0.21
N ALA A 208 -5.47 -12.14 -1.17
CA ALA A 208 -4.54 -11.28 -1.90
C ALA A 208 -4.62 -11.54 -3.41
N ILE A 209 -4.33 -10.50 -4.19
CA ILE A 209 -4.18 -10.59 -5.64
C ILE A 209 -2.74 -11.04 -5.91
N GLU A 210 -2.57 -12.33 -6.18
CA GLU A 210 -1.31 -12.88 -6.66
C GLU A 210 -1.17 -12.64 -8.16
N ASP A 211 -0.11 -11.95 -8.58
CA ASP A 211 0.10 -11.62 -9.98
C ASP A 211 1.57 -11.25 -10.28
N PRO A 212 2.15 -11.66 -11.42
CA PRO A 212 3.50 -11.24 -11.83
C PRO A 212 3.69 -9.73 -11.96
N CYS A 213 2.61 -8.97 -12.15
CA CYS A 213 2.66 -7.51 -12.17
C CYS A 213 3.01 -6.90 -10.81
N PHE A 214 2.98 -7.67 -9.72
CA PHE A 214 3.25 -7.20 -8.37
C PHE A 214 4.50 -7.86 -7.78
N VAL A 215 5.29 -7.07 -7.06
CA VAL A 215 6.53 -7.52 -6.39
C VAL A 215 6.23 -8.54 -5.29
N ARG A 216 5.02 -8.48 -4.73
CA ARG A 216 4.44 -9.39 -3.75
C ARG A 216 2.92 -9.40 -3.94
N PRO A 217 2.19 -10.43 -3.46
CA PRO A 217 0.73 -10.44 -3.51
C PRO A 217 0.13 -9.18 -2.90
N LEU A 218 -0.84 -8.55 -3.60
CA LEU A 218 -1.51 -7.33 -3.18
C LEU A 218 -2.71 -7.66 -2.27
N PRO A 219 -2.67 -7.37 -0.96
CA PRO A 219 -3.75 -7.75 -0.04
C PRO A 219 -5.05 -7.01 -0.38
N ILE A 220 -6.20 -7.70 -0.34
CA ILE A 220 -7.51 -7.08 -0.61
C ILE A 220 -7.85 -6.05 0.46
N GLN A 221 -7.54 -6.35 1.72
CA GLN A 221 -7.75 -5.40 2.82
C GLN A 221 -7.01 -4.07 2.62
N ALA A 222 -5.82 -4.08 2.00
CA ALA A 222 -5.04 -2.88 1.74
C ALA A 222 -5.71 -1.93 0.73
N LEU A 223 -6.60 -2.45 -0.13
CA LEU A 223 -7.40 -1.63 -1.04
C LEU A 223 -8.61 -0.97 -0.37
N LEU A 224 -8.96 -1.36 0.86
CA LEU A 224 -10.19 -0.96 1.53
C LEU A 224 -9.94 -0.18 2.83
N ASP A 225 -8.76 -0.32 3.43
CA ASP A 225 -8.42 0.21 4.75
C ASP A 225 -7.06 0.91 4.74
N ALA A 226 -7.02 2.13 5.30
CA ALA A 226 -5.84 2.98 5.26
C ALA A 226 -4.67 2.44 6.09
N ALA A 227 -4.92 1.79 7.23
CA ALA A 227 -3.85 1.21 8.03
C ALA A 227 -3.24 -0.02 7.33
N ALA A 228 -4.10 -0.88 6.76
CA ALA A 228 -3.64 -2.01 5.95
C ALA A 228 -2.90 -1.57 4.68
N SER A 229 -3.28 -0.42 4.12
CA SER A 229 -2.62 0.22 2.96
C SER A 229 -1.17 0.57 3.27
N ASP A 230 -0.90 1.25 4.38
CA ASP A 230 0.47 1.64 4.78
C ASP A 230 1.36 0.43 5.06
N ASP A 231 0.85 -0.55 5.80
CA ASP A 231 1.60 -1.78 6.08
C ASP A 231 1.92 -2.55 4.80
N ALA A 232 0.96 -2.67 3.88
CA ALA A 232 1.16 -3.34 2.61
C ALA A 232 2.16 -2.57 1.73
N ALA A 233 2.07 -1.23 1.69
CA ALA A 233 3.01 -0.40 0.96
C ALA A 233 4.44 -0.54 1.51
N ALA A 234 4.63 -0.45 2.83
CA ALA A 234 5.92 -0.64 3.48
C ALA A 234 6.50 -2.03 3.16
N CYS A 235 5.68 -3.07 3.32
CA CYS A 235 6.01 -4.44 2.97
C CYS A 235 6.43 -4.63 1.50
N ALA A 236 5.79 -3.94 0.56
CA ALA A 236 6.15 -4.00 -0.85
C ALA A 236 7.43 -3.21 -1.16
N LEU A 237 7.64 -2.05 -0.51
CA LEU A 237 8.85 -1.24 -0.68
C LEU A 237 10.10 -1.92 -0.07
N LEU A 238 9.93 -2.67 1.02
CA LEU A 238 10.97 -3.54 1.57
C LEU A 238 11.36 -4.65 0.58
N GLU A 239 10.38 -5.33 -0.03
CA GLU A 239 10.64 -6.36 -1.06
C GLU A 239 11.33 -5.75 -2.30
N LYS A 240 11.01 -4.50 -2.64
CA LYS A 240 11.68 -3.74 -3.71
C LYS A 240 13.10 -3.33 -3.36
N ARG A 241 13.53 -3.46 -2.10
CA ARG A 241 14.84 -3.07 -1.60
C ARG A 241 15.17 -1.62 -1.95
N VAL A 242 14.23 -0.73 -1.66
CA VAL A 242 14.42 0.72 -1.90
C VAL A 242 15.65 1.20 -1.15
N PRO A 243 16.61 1.89 -1.81
CA PRO A 243 17.89 2.25 -1.19
C PRO A 243 17.77 3.02 0.14
N ALA A 244 16.77 3.91 0.26
CA ALA A 244 16.53 4.65 1.50
C ALA A 244 16.09 3.73 2.66
N LEU A 245 15.31 2.69 2.38
CA LEU A 245 14.89 1.71 3.39
C LEU A 245 16.06 0.80 3.78
N GLU A 246 16.84 0.33 2.81
CA GLU A 246 18.05 -0.47 3.07
C GLU A 246 19.05 0.31 3.94
N ALA A 247 19.26 1.59 3.64
CA ALA A 247 20.13 2.45 4.44
C ALA A 247 19.60 2.63 5.88
N ALA A 248 18.30 2.88 6.05
CA ALA A 248 17.68 3.02 7.36
C ALA A 248 17.76 1.72 8.19
N LEU A 249 17.58 0.56 7.55
CA LEU A 249 17.74 -0.74 8.21
C LEU A 249 19.19 -0.97 8.66
N ALA A 250 20.16 -0.69 7.79
CA ALA A 250 21.58 -0.83 8.11
C ALA A 250 22.03 0.12 9.24
N GLU A 251 21.55 1.37 9.24
CA GLU A 251 21.81 2.31 10.34
C GLU A 251 21.20 1.81 11.66
N GLY A 252 19.98 1.28 11.61
CA GLY A 252 19.31 0.68 12.75
C GLY A 252 20.07 -0.50 13.34
N GLU A 253 20.58 -1.39 12.49
CA GLU A 253 21.41 -2.54 12.86
C GLU A 253 22.72 -2.09 13.52
N ALA A 254 23.49 -1.21 12.87
CA ALA A 254 24.75 -0.69 13.40
C ALA A 254 24.57 0.00 14.77
N ARG A 255 23.48 0.77 14.94
CA ARG A 255 23.14 1.39 16.23
C ARG A 255 22.76 0.34 17.28
N GLY A 256 22.06 -0.70 16.87
CA GLY A 256 21.69 -1.84 17.72
C GLY A 256 22.91 -2.57 18.25
N GLU A 257 23.85 -2.88 17.37
CA GLU A 257 25.14 -3.52 17.68
C GLU A 257 25.96 -2.67 18.64
N ALA A 258 26.21 -1.40 18.31
CA ALA A 258 26.99 -0.49 19.17
C ALA A 258 26.38 -0.36 20.58
N ARG A 259 25.04 -0.31 20.68
CA ARG A 259 24.34 -0.28 21.98
C ARG A 259 24.48 -1.61 22.72
N GLY A 260 24.43 -2.73 22.00
CA GLY A 260 24.61 -4.07 22.53
C GLY A 260 26.01 -4.26 23.12
N GLU A 261 27.05 -3.90 22.35
CA GLU A 261 28.46 -3.96 22.74
C GLU A 261 28.72 -3.11 23.97
N ALA A 262 28.37 -1.82 23.94
CA ALA A 262 28.59 -0.92 25.08
C ALA A 262 27.90 -1.41 26.37
N ARG A 263 26.70 -2.01 26.25
CA ARG A 263 26.00 -2.63 27.39
C ARG A 263 26.69 -3.91 27.86
N GLY A 264 27.20 -4.71 26.92
CA GLY A 264 27.94 -5.93 27.20
C GLY A 264 29.24 -5.64 27.93
N GLU A 265 30.04 -4.70 27.42
CA GLU A 265 31.28 -4.23 28.02
C GLU A 265 31.05 -3.68 29.42
N ALA A 266 30.13 -2.73 29.60
CA ALA A 266 29.85 -2.15 30.92
C ALA A 266 29.40 -3.21 31.95
N ARG A 267 28.61 -4.21 31.54
CA ARG A 267 28.22 -5.33 32.40
C ARG A 267 29.39 -6.25 32.70
N GLY A 268 30.22 -6.52 31.70
CA GLY A 268 31.44 -7.33 31.81
C GLY A 268 32.44 -6.70 32.77
N GLU A 269 32.71 -5.41 32.62
CA GLU A 269 33.57 -4.62 33.50
C GLU A 269 33.06 -4.61 34.94
N ALA A 270 31.78 -4.30 35.16
CA ALA A 270 31.19 -4.29 36.50
C ALA A 270 31.28 -5.67 37.17
N THR A 271 31.03 -6.75 36.41
CA THR A 271 31.14 -8.13 36.91
C THR A 271 32.61 -8.49 37.19
N GLY A 272 33.52 -8.09 36.31
CA GLY A 272 34.95 -8.27 36.46
C GLY A 272 35.51 -7.57 37.70
N GLU A 273 35.12 -6.31 37.93
CA GLU A 273 35.50 -5.54 39.12
C GLU A 273 35.06 -6.22 40.42
N ILE A 274 33.84 -6.75 40.45
CA ILE A 274 33.33 -7.50 41.61
C ILE A 274 34.18 -8.75 41.84
N ARG A 275 34.39 -9.58 40.80
CA ARG A 275 35.18 -10.82 40.93
C ARG A 275 36.63 -10.55 41.34
N MET A 276 37.27 -9.55 40.73
CA MET A 276 38.62 -9.13 41.10
C MET A 276 38.70 -8.67 42.56
N ALA A 277 37.72 -7.90 43.04
CA ALA A 277 37.69 -7.47 44.43
C ALA A 277 37.49 -8.65 45.40
N GLN A 278 36.65 -9.63 45.06
CA GLN A 278 36.47 -10.87 45.84
C GLN A 278 37.78 -11.69 45.92
N GLU A 279 38.46 -11.87 44.79
CA GLU A 279 39.73 -12.59 44.68
C GLU A 279 40.86 -11.86 45.43
N ALA A 280 40.92 -10.53 45.33
CA ALA A 280 41.89 -9.71 46.03
C ALA A 280 41.77 -9.83 47.55
N ILE A 281 40.55 -9.81 48.11
CA ILE A 281 40.33 -10.00 49.56
C ILE A 281 40.89 -11.35 50.00
N THR A 282 40.53 -12.40 49.27
CA THR A 282 40.98 -13.78 49.55
C THR A 282 42.51 -13.87 49.49
N THR A 283 43.13 -13.25 48.49
CA THR A 283 44.58 -13.26 48.28
C THR A 283 45.32 -12.55 49.41
N VAL A 284 44.84 -11.39 49.85
CA VAL A 284 45.44 -10.65 50.97
C VAL A 284 45.36 -11.46 52.27
N LEU A 285 44.19 -12.06 52.57
CA LEU A 285 44.02 -12.89 53.77
C LEU A 285 44.96 -14.10 53.79
N ARG A 286 45.09 -14.80 52.65
CA ARG A 286 46.03 -15.92 52.50
C ARG A 286 47.48 -15.49 52.69
N SER A 287 47.88 -14.37 52.09
CA SER A 287 49.25 -13.85 52.18
C SER A 287 49.62 -13.50 53.62
N ARG A 288 48.65 -13.00 54.40
CA ARG A 288 48.80 -12.72 55.84
C ARG A 288 48.67 -13.95 56.74
N ARG A 289 48.44 -15.13 56.15
CA ARG A 289 48.20 -16.40 56.86
C ARG A 289 47.02 -16.33 57.85
N VAL A 290 46.04 -15.48 57.57
CA VAL A 290 44.80 -15.42 58.35
C VAL A 290 43.93 -16.60 57.93
N GLN A 291 43.50 -17.44 58.88
CA GLN A 291 42.58 -18.52 58.58
C GLN A 291 41.23 -17.95 58.14
N VAL A 292 40.72 -18.43 57.01
CA VAL A 292 39.43 -18.01 56.43
C VAL A 292 38.43 -19.16 56.58
N PRO A 293 37.52 -19.11 57.57
CA PRO A 293 36.45 -20.09 57.69
C PRO A 293 35.55 -20.09 56.45
N ALA A 294 34.93 -21.25 56.16
CA ALA A 294 34.11 -21.44 54.96
C ALA A 294 32.95 -20.44 54.85
N GLU A 295 32.38 -20.01 55.98
CA GLU A 295 31.33 -18.99 56.05
C GLU A 295 31.79 -17.62 55.54
N VAL A 296 33.02 -17.21 55.86
CA VAL A 296 33.60 -15.93 55.42
C VAL A 296 33.95 -16.00 53.93
N ALA A 297 34.47 -17.13 53.48
CA ALA A 297 34.77 -17.34 52.06
C ALA A 297 33.49 -17.25 51.19
N ARG A 298 32.37 -17.86 51.62
CA ARG A 298 31.07 -17.72 50.96
C ARG A 298 30.56 -16.29 51.01
N ALA A 299 30.65 -15.63 52.18
CA ALA A 299 30.22 -14.24 52.30
C ALA A 299 30.96 -13.29 51.35
N ILE A 300 32.23 -13.54 51.05
CA ILE A 300 33.01 -12.80 50.05
C ILE A 300 32.53 -13.14 48.64
N ALA A 301 32.43 -14.43 48.29
CA ALA A 301 32.04 -14.89 46.95
C ALA A 301 30.61 -14.46 46.55
N ASP A 302 29.68 -14.42 47.49
CA ASP A 302 28.28 -14.08 47.25
C ASP A 302 28.01 -12.56 47.32
N CYS A 303 29.02 -11.76 47.68
CA CYS A 303 28.86 -10.32 47.76
C CYS A 303 29.08 -9.68 46.39
N HIS A 304 28.01 -9.18 45.78
CA HIS A 304 28.04 -8.44 44.50
C HIS A 304 28.03 -6.92 44.67
N GLU A 305 28.27 -6.42 45.88
CA GLU A 305 28.29 -4.98 46.17
C GLU A 305 29.74 -4.48 46.21
N LEU A 306 30.17 -3.83 45.13
CA LEU A 306 31.56 -3.40 44.93
C LEU A 306 32.09 -2.48 46.05
N SER A 307 31.27 -1.54 46.54
CA SER A 307 31.63 -0.63 47.63
C SER A 307 31.92 -1.39 48.94
N LYS A 308 31.12 -2.43 49.22
CA LYS A 308 31.27 -3.31 50.38
C LYS A 308 32.52 -4.18 50.24
N LEU A 309 32.75 -4.76 49.05
CA LEU A 309 33.99 -5.50 48.74
C LEU A 309 35.23 -4.61 48.89
N ARG A 310 35.23 -3.39 48.36
CA ARG A 310 36.36 -2.44 48.50
C ARG A 310 36.64 -2.10 49.97
N ARG A 311 35.60 -1.98 50.80
CA ARG A 311 35.74 -1.78 52.26
C ARG A 311 36.32 -3.03 52.94
N TRP A 312 35.88 -4.22 52.55
CA TRP A 312 36.41 -5.48 53.04
C TRP A 312 37.88 -5.66 52.65
N LEU A 313 38.26 -5.31 51.42
CA LEU A 313 39.65 -5.33 50.97
C LEU A 313 40.56 -4.47 51.84
N LYS A 314 40.14 -3.23 52.16
CA LYS A 314 40.89 -2.34 53.07
C LYS A 314 41.07 -2.96 54.46
N ARG A 315 40.05 -3.64 54.98
CA ARG A 315 40.10 -4.31 56.30
C ARG A 315 40.94 -5.57 56.25
N ALA A 316 40.94 -6.30 55.14
CA ALA A 316 41.75 -7.50 54.96
C ALA A 316 43.24 -7.23 55.14
N ALA A 317 43.71 -6.00 54.92
CA ALA A 317 45.09 -5.60 55.16
C ALA A 317 45.48 -5.55 56.65
N THR A 318 44.55 -5.25 57.57
CA THR A 318 44.86 -4.96 58.98
C THR A 318 44.13 -5.83 60.01
N ALA A 319 42.98 -6.42 59.65
CA ALA A 319 42.17 -7.24 60.55
C ALA A 319 42.96 -8.42 61.14
N ALA A 320 42.74 -8.75 62.41
CA ALA A 320 43.42 -9.88 63.07
C ALA A 320 42.78 -11.23 62.67
N THR A 321 41.50 -11.22 62.32
CA THR A 321 40.74 -12.42 61.92
C THR A 321 39.93 -12.19 60.63
N ALA A 322 39.58 -13.25 59.93
CA ALA A 322 38.75 -13.15 58.72
C ALA A 322 37.31 -12.66 59.03
N ALA A 323 36.76 -12.98 60.20
CA ALA A 323 35.44 -12.51 60.64
C ALA A 323 35.39 -10.97 60.78
N GLU A 324 36.48 -10.37 61.26
CA GLU A 324 36.63 -8.92 61.35
C GLU A 324 36.66 -8.22 60.01
N VAL A 325 36.89 -8.91 58.89
CA VAL A 325 36.84 -8.30 57.55
C VAL A 325 35.39 -8.08 57.11
N VAL A 326 34.54 -9.07 57.35
CA VAL A 326 33.16 -9.09 56.87
C VAL A 326 32.15 -8.48 57.84
N ALA A 327 32.51 -8.30 59.11
CA ALA A 327 31.62 -7.75 60.15
C ALA A 327 31.06 -6.36 59.82
N GLY A 328 29.79 -6.08 60.13
CA GLY A 328 29.18 -4.74 59.92
C GLY A 328 29.84 -3.62 60.75
N PRO A 329 29.57 -2.34 60.44
CA PRO A 329 30.04 -1.23 61.27
C PRO A 329 29.52 -1.39 62.69
N ARG A 330 30.43 -1.38 63.68
CA ARG A 330 30.04 -1.33 65.10
C ARG A 330 29.27 -0.01 65.31
N ARG A 331 27.95 -0.08 65.51
CA ARG A 331 27.16 1.09 65.93
C ARG A 331 27.77 1.61 67.24
N ARG A 332 28.34 2.81 67.22
CA ARG A 332 28.67 3.52 68.46
C ARG A 332 27.34 3.87 69.11
N ARG A 333 27.09 3.28 70.29
CA ARG A 333 26.02 3.72 71.19
C ARG A 333 26.44 5.02 71.85
#